data_AF-A0A957C4R7-F1
#
_entry.id   AF-A0A957C4R7-F1
#
_cell.length_a   1.000
_cell.length_b   1.000
_cell.length_c   1.000
_cell.angle_alpha   90.00
_cell.angle_beta   90.00
_cell.angle_gamma   90.00
#
_symmetry.space_group_name_H-M   'P 1'
#
loop_
_entity.id
_entity.type
_entity.pdbx_description
1 polymer ?
#
loop_
_entity_poly.entity_id
_entity_poly.type
_entity_poly.pdbx_seq_one_letter_code
_entity_poly.pdbx_strand_id
1 'polypeptide(L)'
;MTQQNRAWVDPAVEASIVAYADEGLRQTSDDIEAQIENLIEQNLRIHEQECINLNPGTNAMNPRAEAVLARGLGRPSLGYPGDKYEMGLEGIERIEILANALACEIFQAQYAEIRVPSGAIANLYAFMATTQPGQTIITPDPLIAGHVTHHAPGAAGLYGLKIVNAPIDAQHYTVDVDALRTLAQEVKPALITIGGSLNLNPHPVADIRTIADEVGAKVLFDAA
;
A
#
# COMPACT_ATOMS: atom_id res chain seq x y z
N MET A 1 -9.43 -13.65 -29.23
CA MET A 1 -10.64 -13.30 -28.44
C MET A 1 -10.62 -11.80 -28.30
N THR A 2 -11.68 -11.09 -28.68
CA THR A 2 -11.79 -9.64 -28.42
C THR A 2 -12.07 -9.43 -26.93
N GLN A 3 -11.37 -8.49 -26.31
CA GLN A 3 -11.61 -8.10 -24.93
C GLN A 3 -13.06 -7.56 -24.82
N GLN A 4 -13.81 -7.99 -23.80
CA GLN A 4 -15.14 -7.43 -23.56
C GLN A 4 -15.03 -5.99 -23.05
N ASN A 5 -15.91 -5.13 -23.56
CA ASN A 5 -16.01 -3.73 -23.17
C ASN A 5 -16.42 -3.60 -21.69
N ARG A 6 -15.67 -2.82 -20.92
CA ARG A 6 -15.87 -2.57 -19.49
C ARG A 6 -16.79 -1.36 -19.29
N ALA A 7 -18.05 -1.65 -18.94
CA ALA A 7 -19.08 -0.63 -18.76
C ALA A 7 -18.83 0.39 -17.63
N TRP A 8 -17.87 0.14 -16.74
CA TRP A 8 -17.49 1.03 -15.64
C TRP A 8 -16.32 1.96 -15.96
N VAL A 9 -15.73 1.84 -17.17
CA VAL A 9 -14.65 2.71 -17.66
C VAL A 9 -15.27 3.81 -18.51
N ASP A 10 -14.68 5.01 -18.50
CA ASP A 10 -15.09 6.08 -19.40
C ASP A 10 -15.09 5.58 -20.87
N PRO A 11 -16.16 5.78 -21.65
CA PRO A 11 -16.26 5.20 -22.99
C PRO A 11 -15.15 5.62 -23.95
N ALA A 12 -14.62 6.83 -23.84
CA ALA A 12 -13.52 7.29 -24.69
C ALA A 12 -12.19 6.63 -24.31
N VAL A 13 -11.95 6.47 -23.01
CA VAL A 13 -10.79 5.72 -22.49
C VAL A 13 -10.88 4.26 -22.91
N GLU A 14 -12.04 3.63 -22.77
CA GLU A 14 -12.25 2.24 -23.15
C GLU A 14 -12.06 2.01 -24.65
N ALA A 15 -12.58 2.91 -25.49
CA ALA A 15 -12.36 2.85 -26.93
C ALA A 15 -10.87 2.92 -27.29
N SER A 16 -10.10 3.78 -26.61
CA SER A 16 -8.65 3.88 -26.78
C SER A 16 -7.94 2.57 -26.38
N ILE A 17 -8.27 2.00 -25.21
CA ILE A 17 -7.66 0.75 -24.74
C ILE A 17 -7.92 -0.39 -25.73
N VAL A 18 -9.16 -0.54 -26.19
CA VAL A 18 -9.53 -1.57 -27.17
C VAL A 18 -8.78 -1.38 -28.48
N ALA A 19 -8.63 -0.13 -28.96
CA ALA A 19 -7.91 0.15 -30.19
C ALA A 19 -6.43 -0.27 -30.11
N TYR A 20 -5.72 0.08 -29.03
CA TYR A 20 -4.33 -0.32 -28.83
C TYR A 20 -4.17 -1.85 -28.69
N ALA A 21 -5.08 -2.49 -27.95
CA ALA A 21 -5.04 -3.94 -27.78
C ALA A 21 -5.27 -4.67 -29.12
N ASP A 22 -6.25 -4.21 -29.92
CA ASP A 22 -6.54 -4.78 -31.24
C ASP A 22 -5.42 -4.56 -32.24
N GLU A 23 -4.70 -3.43 -32.17
CA GLU A 23 -3.51 -3.18 -33.00
C GLU A 23 -2.39 -4.17 -32.67
N GLY A 24 -2.05 -4.34 -31.39
CA GLY A 24 -1.01 -5.27 -30.97
C GLY A 24 -1.35 -6.72 -31.31
N LEU A 25 -2.59 -7.16 -31.07
CA LEU A 25 -3.03 -8.54 -31.30
C LEU A 25 -3.11 -8.94 -32.79
N ARG A 26 -2.97 -8.00 -33.73
CA ARG A 26 -2.87 -8.28 -35.17
C ARG A 26 -1.44 -8.57 -35.64
N GLN A 27 -0.44 -8.32 -34.81
CA GLN A 27 0.98 -8.52 -35.11
C GLN A 27 1.43 -9.94 -34.75
N THR A 28 2.66 -10.30 -35.14
CA THR A 28 3.27 -11.57 -34.71
C THR A 28 3.74 -11.47 -33.25
N SER A 29 3.99 -12.61 -32.60
CA SER A 29 4.53 -12.61 -31.23
C SER A 29 5.89 -11.91 -31.14
N ASP A 30 6.76 -12.09 -32.13
CA ASP A 30 8.08 -11.45 -32.18
C ASP A 30 7.95 -9.92 -32.32
N ASP A 31 7.00 -9.44 -33.14
CA ASP A 31 6.73 -8.01 -33.29
C ASP A 31 6.17 -7.41 -31.99
N ILE A 32 5.27 -8.12 -31.30
CA ILE A 32 4.72 -7.70 -29.99
C ILE A 32 5.84 -7.63 -28.94
N GLU A 33 6.71 -8.62 -28.88
CA GLU A 33 7.87 -8.63 -27.96
C GLU A 33 8.78 -7.43 -28.21
N ALA A 34 9.15 -7.18 -29.48
CA ALA A 34 9.95 -6.02 -29.85
C ALA A 34 9.25 -4.69 -29.50
N GLN A 35 7.94 -4.60 -29.66
CA GLN A 35 7.16 -3.42 -29.28
C GLN A 35 7.15 -3.21 -27.76
N ILE A 36 7.02 -4.28 -26.97
CA ILE A 36 7.07 -4.20 -25.49
C ILE A 36 8.45 -3.71 -25.04
N GLU A 37 9.53 -4.25 -25.59
CA GLU A 37 10.90 -3.80 -25.27
C GLU A 37 11.10 -2.32 -25.60
N ASN A 38 10.62 -1.87 -26.76
CA ASN A 38 10.67 -0.45 -27.13
C ASN A 38 9.89 0.44 -26.15
N LEU A 39 8.70 0.01 -25.72
CA LEU A 39 7.89 0.73 -24.73
C LEU A 39 8.57 0.80 -23.36
N ILE A 40 9.30 -0.25 -22.95
CA ILE A 40 10.11 -0.27 -21.72
C ILE A 40 11.23 0.77 -21.82
N GLU A 41 11.98 0.80 -22.92
CA GLU A 41 13.04 1.77 -23.16
C GLU A 41 12.50 3.21 -23.22
N GLN A 42 11.37 3.41 -23.89
CA GLN A 42 10.68 4.69 -23.96
C GLN A 42 10.29 5.16 -22.56
N ASN A 43 9.73 4.28 -21.72
CA ASN A 43 9.34 4.62 -20.36
C ASN A 43 10.54 5.04 -19.51
N LEU A 44 11.66 4.32 -19.59
CA LEU A 44 12.91 4.69 -18.91
C LEU A 44 13.40 6.07 -19.37
N ARG A 45 13.41 6.32 -20.68
CA ARG A 45 13.81 7.62 -21.24
C ARG A 45 12.93 8.76 -20.75
N ILE A 46 11.60 8.56 -20.74
CA ILE A 46 10.66 9.55 -20.22
C ILE A 46 11.01 9.89 -18.77
N HIS A 47 11.15 8.89 -17.91
CA HIS A 47 11.34 9.11 -16.48
C HIS A 47 12.74 9.61 -16.09
N GLU A 48 13.78 9.22 -16.81
CA GLU A 48 15.17 9.52 -16.44
C GLU A 48 15.78 10.71 -17.19
N GLN A 49 15.27 11.05 -18.38
CA GLN A 49 15.89 12.05 -19.26
C GLN A 49 14.97 13.20 -19.63
N GLU A 50 13.68 12.94 -19.81
CA GLU A 50 12.73 13.94 -20.36
C GLU A 50 11.83 14.57 -19.28
N CYS A 51 11.67 13.90 -18.15
CA CYS A 51 10.79 14.32 -17.06
C CYS A 51 11.57 14.83 -15.84
N ILE A 52 11.12 15.94 -15.28
CA ILE A 52 11.39 16.28 -13.88
C ILE A 52 10.23 15.73 -13.06
N ASN A 53 10.41 14.57 -12.43
CA ASN A 53 9.35 13.92 -11.66
C ASN A 53 9.17 14.60 -10.29
N LEU A 54 8.01 15.22 -10.09
CA LEU A 54 7.62 15.91 -8.85
C LEU A 54 6.53 15.16 -8.05
N ASN A 55 6.23 13.91 -8.42
CA ASN A 55 5.27 13.10 -7.68
C ASN A 55 5.91 12.55 -6.39
N PRO A 56 5.45 12.96 -5.19
CA PRO A 56 6.07 12.56 -3.92
C PRO A 56 5.96 11.05 -3.64
N GLY A 57 5.00 10.36 -4.25
CA GLY A 57 4.84 8.90 -4.13
C GLY A 57 5.77 8.08 -5.03
N THR A 58 6.75 8.71 -5.68
CA THR A 58 7.67 8.03 -6.62
C THR A 58 9.12 8.26 -6.23
N ASN A 59 9.99 7.31 -6.59
CA ASN A 59 11.42 7.40 -6.34
C ASN A 59 12.21 6.59 -7.38
N ALA A 60 13.50 6.87 -7.53
CA ALA A 60 14.41 6.05 -8.33
C ALA A 60 14.93 4.88 -7.49
N MET A 61 14.66 3.65 -7.92
CA MET A 61 15.13 2.46 -7.21
C MET A 61 16.65 2.32 -7.34
N ASN A 62 17.31 1.83 -6.29
CA ASN A 62 18.72 1.48 -6.39
C ASN A 62 18.91 0.37 -7.45
N PRO A 63 19.80 0.52 -8.46
CA PRO A 63 19.96 -0.48 -9.52
C PRO A 63 20.34 -1.88 -9.00
N ARG A 64 21.02 -1.96 -7.85
CA ARG A 64 21.33 -3.25 -7.22
C ARG A 64 20.09 -3.92 -6.66
N ALA A 65 19.15 -3.14 -6.13
CA ALA A 65 17.90 -3.66 -5.58
C ALA A 65 16.95 -4.10 -6.71
N GLU A 66 16.84 -3.30 -7.77
CA GLU A 66 16.10 -3.68 -8.98
C GLU A 66 16.63 -4.97 -9.59
N ALA A 67 17.95 -5.09 -9.75
CA ALA A 67 18.58 -6.29 -10.29
C ALA A 67 18.36 -7.55 -9.43
N VAL A 68 17.95 -7.43 -8.15
CA VAL A 68 17.61 -8.59 -7.31
C VAL A 68 16.27 -9.20 -7.71
N LEU A 69 15.31 -8.38 -8.16
CA LEU A 69 13.98 -8.86 -8.58
C LEU A 69 14.07 -9.87 -9.74
N ALA A 70 15.06 -9.71 -10.62
CA ALA A 70 15.31 -10.59 -11.76
C ALA A 70 16.16 -11.85 -11.43
N ARG A 71 16.63 -12.04 -10.20
CA ARG A 71 17.58 -13.13 -9.84
C ARG A 71 16.92 -14.46 -9.47
N GLY A 72 15.68 -14.69 -9.88
CA GLY A 72 15.01 -15.99 -9.71
C GLY A 72 14.58 -16.31 -8.27
N LEU A 73 14.30 -15.28 -7.46
CA LEU A 73 13.77 -15.43 -6.10
C LEU A 73 12.27 -15.79 -6.06
N GLY A 74 11.55 -15.67 -7.18
CA GLY A 74 10.11 -15.95 -7.30
C GLY A 74 9.79 -17.44 -7.25
N ARG A 75 9.96 -18.08 -6.10
CA ARG A 75 9.63 -19.50 -5.87
C ARG A 75 8.53 -19.63 -4.81
N PRO A 76 7.61 -20.59 -4.96
CA PRO A 76 6.72 -20.99 -3.87
C PRO A 76 7.55 -21.32 -2.63
N SER A 77 7.19 -20.71 -1.50
CA SER A 77 7.95 -20.75 -0.25
C SER A 77 7.03 -20.63 0.96
N LEU A 78 6.03 -21.51 1.01
CA LEU A 78 5.00 -21.50 2.05
C LEU A 78 5.60 -21.89 3.40
N GLY A 79 5.13 -21.25 4.47
CA GLY A 79 5.57 -21.51 5.84
C GLY A 79 6.67 -20.58 6.34
N TYR A 80 7.19 -20.88 7.52
CA TYR A 80 8.28 -20.14 8.16
C TYR A 80 9.65 -20.72 7.78
N PRO A 81 10.75 -19.94 7.86
CA PRO A 81 12.09 -20.49 7.81
C PRO A 81 12.27 -21.65 8.81
N GLY A 82 12.79 -22.78 8.34
CA GLY A 82 12.91 -24.04 9.07
C GLY A 82 11.69 -24.95 9.03
N ASP A 83 10.56 -24.48 8.49
CA ASP A 83 9.30 -25.21 8.37
C ASP A 83 8.60 -24.89 7.03
N LYS A 84 9.40 -24.89 5.95
CA LYS A 84 8.89 -24.68 4.60
C LYS A 84 8.29 -25.96 4.04
N TYR A 85 7.19 -25.83 3.31
CA TYR A 85 6.54 -26.95 2.63
C TYR A 85 7.34 -27.41 1.40
N GLU A 86 7.93 -26.45 0.68
CA GLU A 86 8.77 -26.70 -0.47
C GLU A 86 10.24 -26.90 -0.08
N MET A 87 10.94 -27.77 -0.83
CA MET A 87 12.34 -28.12 -0.60
C MET A 87 13.30 -27.26 -1.42
N GLY A 88 14.58 -27.18 -1.01
CA GLY A 88 15.62 -26.46 -1.74
C GLY A 88 15.56 -24.94 -1.55
N LEU A 89 15.03 -24.49 -0.41
CA LEU A 89 14.81 -23.09 -0.08
C LEU A 89 15.83 -22.53 0.92
N GLU A 90 16.92 -23.25 1.21
CA GLU A 90 17.88 -22.90 2.26
C GLU A 90 18.44 -21.48 2.10
N GLY A 91 18.61 -21.04 0.86
CA GLY A 91 19.01 -19.68 0.54
C GLY A 91 17.91 -18.64 0.82
N ILE A 92 16.69 -18.89 0.37
CA ILE A 92 15.53 -17.99 0.54
C ILE A 92 15.19 -17.84 2.02
N GLU A 93 15.19 -18.93 2.77
CA GLU A 93 14.94 -18.92 4.22
C GLU A 93 15.95 -18.03 4.97
N ARG A 94 17.23 -18.12 4.62
CA ARG A 94 18.26 -17.25 5.20
C ARG A 94 18.07 -15.79 4.80
N ILE A 95 17.64 -15.53 3.56
CA ILE A 95 17.31 -14.18 3.11
C ILE A 95 16.13 -13.62 3.92
N GLU A 96 15.07 -14.40 4.14
CA GLU A 96 13.91 -13.98 4.95
C GLU A 96 14.34 -13.61 6.38
N ILE A 97 15.16 -14.46 7.03
CA ILE A 97 15.66 -14.21 8.38
C ILE A 97 16.48 -12.92 8.44
N LEU A 98 17.41 -12.73 7.49
CA LEU A 98 18.28 -11.55 7.46
C LEU A 98 17.50 -10.28 7.14
N ALA A 99 16.58 -10.31 6.18
CA ALA A 99 15.75 -9.17 5.83
C ALA A 99 14.83 -8.76 6.99
N ASN A 100 14.28 -9.73 7.71
CA ASN A 100 13.48 -9.48 8.91
C ASN A 100 14.32 -8.81 10.01
N ALA A 101 15.48 -9.38 10.32
CA ALA A 101 16.38 -8.84 11.34
C ALA A 101 16.84 -7.42 11.02
N LEU A 102 17.19 -7.16 9.75
CA LEU A 102 17.57 -5.82 9.28
C LEU A 102 16.42 -4.83 9.36
N ALA A 103 15.19 -5.22 9.02
CA ALA A 103 14.03 -4.35 9.16
C ALA A 103 13.80 -3.99 10.64
N CYS A 104 13.86 -4.97 11.55
CA CYS A 104 13.77 -4.73 12.98
C CYS A 104 14.88 -3.81 13.49
N GLU A 105 16.12 -3.99 13.04
CA GLU A 105 17.25 -3.14 13.41
C GLU A 105 17.05 -1.68 12.96
N ILE A 106 16.72 -1.48 11.67
CA ILE A 106 16.54 -0.15 11.07
C ILE A 106 15.42 0.63 11.74
N PHE A 107 14.27 -0.03 11.96
CA PHE A 107 13.09 0.61 12.52
C PHE A 107 13.02 0.51 14.05
N GLN A 108 14.05 -0.06 14.70
CA GLN A 108 14.08 -0.32 16.13
C GLN A 108 12.82 -1.06 16.62
N ALA A 109 12.34 -2.00 15.82
CA ALA A 109 11.13 -2.75 16.04
C ALA A 109 11.43 -4.11 16.69
N GLN A 110 10.47 -4.64 17.45
CA GLN A 110 10.56 -5.98 18.02
C GLN A 110 10.21 -7.07 17.00
N TYR A 111 9.37 -6.73 16.02
CA TYR A 111 8.87 -7.63 15.00
C TYR A 111 8.73 -6.86 13.68
N ALA A 112 9.00 -7.56 12.58
CA ALA A 112 8.71 -7.10 11.23
C ALA A 112 7.99 -8.21 10.47
N GLU A 113 7.07 -7.85 9.58
CA GLU A 113 6.49 -8.76 8.61
C GLU A 113 6.90 -8.27 7.22
N ILE A 114 7.77 -9.01 6.56
CA ILE A 114 8.40 -8.61 5.30
C ILE A 114 7.76 -9.27 4.07
N ARG A 115 6.79 -10.17 4.28
CA ARG A 115 6.18 -10.98 3.22
C ARG A 115 4.98 -10.30 2.56
N VAL A 116 4.61 -9.10 3.00
CA VAL A 116 3.47 -8.39 2.45
C VAL A 116 3.87 -7.68 1.14
N PRO A 117 3.18 -7.94 0.01
CA PRO A 117 3.67 -7.51 -1.30
C PRO A 117 3.41 -6.05 -1.65
N SER A 118 2.57 -5.34 -0.90
CA SER A 118 2.27 -3.92 -1.13
C SER A 118 1.70 -3.24 0.11
N GLY A 119 1.72 -1.90 0.14
CA GLY A 119 1.14 -1.12 1.24
C GLY A 119 -0.35 -1.37 1.43
N ALA A 120 -1.12 -1.52 0.34
CA ALA A 120 -2.54 -1.81 0.42
C ALA A 120 -2.84 -3.16 1.10
N ILE A 121 -2.03 -4.18 0.82
CA ILE A 121 -2.17 -5.49 1.49
C ILE A 121 -1.63 -5.42 2.93
N ALA A 122 -0.62 -4.57 3.21
CA ALA A 122 -0.13 -4.34 4.57
C ALA A 122 -1.22 -3.74 5.47
N ASN A 123 -1.98 -2.77 4.97
CA ASN A 123 -3.11 -2.20 5.71
C ASN A 123 -4.20 -3.25 5.94
N LEU A 124 -4.56 -4.04 4.92
CA LEU A 124 -5.51 -5.15 5.09
C LEU A 124 -5.03 -6.15 6.17
N TYR A 125 -3.76 -6.55 6.11
CA TYR A 125 -3.16 -7.46 7.07
C TYR A 125 -3.20 -6.88 8.49
N ALA A 126 -2.86 -5.60 8.65
CA ALA A 126 -2.94 -4.90 9.93
C ALA A 126 -4.37 -4.88 10.47
N PHE A 127 -5.38 -4.59 9.63
CA PHE A 127 -6.78 -4.64 10.03
C PHE A 127 -7.20 -6.03 10.50
N MET A 128 -6.86 -7.08 9.74
CA MET A 128 -7.17 -8.47 10.10
C MET A 128 -6.51 -8.90 11.41
N ALA A 129 -5.28 -8.44 11.66
CA ALA A 129 -4.54 -8.79 12.87
C ALA A 129 -5.02 -8.01 14.12
N THR A 130 -5.64 -6.85 13.93
CA THR A 130 -5.95 -5.93 15.04
C THR A 130 -7.43 -5.74 15.32
N THR A 131 -8.31 -6.12 14.39
CA THR A 131 -9.75 -5.87 14.46
C THR A 131 -10.55 -7.11 14.04
N GLN A 132 -11.88 -7.00 14.09
CA GLN A 132 -12.85 -7.96 13.56
C GLN A 132 -13.85 -7.23 12.67
N PRO A 133 -14.44 -7.88 11.65
CA PRO A 133 -15.49 -7.28 10.84
C PRO A 133 -16.64 -6.73 11.71
N GLY A 134 -17.16 -5.57 11.35
CA GLY A 134 -18.21 -4.85 12.07
C GLY A 134 -17.74 -3.97 13.23
N GLN A 135 -16.46 -4.05 13.63
CA GLN A 135 -15.87 -3.11 14.58
C GLN A 135 -15.64 -1.73 13.95
N THR A 136 -15.66 -0.70 14.80
CA THR A 136 -15.43 0.68 14.39
C THR A 136 -13.95 1.00 14.35
N ILE A 137 -13.51 1.69 13.30
CA ILE A 137 -12.19 2.30 13.22
C ILE A 137 -12.32 3.80 12.95
N ILE A 138 -11.35 4.58 13.43
CA ILE A 138 -11.22 5.99 13.08
C ILE A 138 -10.09 6.16 12.06
N THR A 139 -10.32 6.91 10.99
CA THR A 139 -9.35 7.09 9.90
C THR A 139 -9.21 8.55 9.49
N PRO A 140 -8.03 9.02 9.05
CA PRO A 140 -7.87 10.37 8.50
C PRO A 140 -8.84 10.58 7.36
N ASP A 141 -9.44 11.76 7.27
CA ASP A 141 -10.40 12.07 6.22
C ASP A 141 -9.71 12.20 4.85
N PRO A 142 -10.33 11.77 3.73
CA PRO A 142 -9.76 11.98 2.40
C PRO A 142 -9.46 13.46 2.08
N LEU A 143 -10.18 14.41 2.69
CA LEU A 143 -9.94 15.84 2.56
C LEU A 143 -8.59 16.30 3.10
N ILE A 144 -7.96 15.54 4.00
CA ILE A 144 -6.58 15.74 4.48
C ILE A 144 -5.66 14.61 4.00
N ALA A 145 -5.93 14.09 2.80
CA ALA A 145 -5.17 13.03 2.14
C ALA A 145 -5.15 11.68 2.87
N GLY A 146 -6.22 11.34 3.60
CA GLY A 146 -6.44 9.96 4.06
C GLY A 146 -6.43 8.95 2.91
N HIS A 147 -5.61 7.90 3.02
CA HIS A 147 -5.40 6.95 1.93
C HIS A 147 -6.63 6.05 1.72
N VAL A 148 -6.98 5.79 0.45
CA VAL A 148 -8.20 5.07 0.05
C VAL A 148 -8.37 3.71 0.71
N THR A 149 -7.27 3.03 1.04
CA THR A 149 -7.28 1.70 1.69
C THR A 149 -7.95 1.70 3.06
N HIS A 150 -8.04 2.85 3.72
CA HIS A 150 -8.65 3.00 5.04
C HIS A 150 -10.16 3.27 4.96
N HIS A 151 -10.69 3.50 3.75
CA HIS A 151 -12.08 3.91 3.53
C HIS A 151 -12.95 2.80 2.93
N ALA A 152 -14.25 3.09 2.78
CA ALA A 152 -15.26 2.16 2.29
C ALA A 152 -14.91 1.42 0.97
N PRO A 153 -14.35 2.08 -0.07
CA PRO A 153 -13.96 1.39 -1.30
C PRO A 153 -12.63 0.61 -1.17
N GLY A 154 -11.91 0.78 -0.07
CA GLY A 154 -10.58 0.20 0.16
C GLY A 154 -10.59 -1.04 1.05
N ALA A 155 -9.40 -1.44 1.49
CA ALA A 155 -9.16 -2.63 2.31
C ALA A 155 -10.02 -2.68 3.58
N ALA A 156 -10.10 -1.57 4.34
CA ALA A 156 -10.89 -1.52 5.57
C ALA A 156 -12.38 -1.76 5.31
N GLY A 157 -12.94 -1.11 4.29
CA GLY A 157 -14.35 -1.24 3.93
C GLY A 157 -14.70 -2.61 3.39
N LEU A 158 -13.86 -3.14 2.48
CA LEU A 158 -14.02 -4.49 1.92
C LEU A 158 -13.84 -5.59 2.96
N TYR A 159 -13.02 -5.36 3.99
CA TYR A 159 -12.92 -6.26 5.14
C TYR A 159 -14.15 -6.20 6.06
N GLY A 160 -14.99 -5.16 5.93
CA GLY A 160 -16.25 -5.02 6.66
C GLY A 160 -16.16 -4.17 7.94
N LEU A 161 -15.19 -3.26 8.04
CA LEU A 161 -15.08 -2.35 9.18
C LEU A 161 -16.06 -1.18 9.07
N LYS A 162 -16.50 -0.66 10.21
CA LYS A 162 -17.28 0.57 10.29
C LYS A 162 -16.32 1.74 10.38
N ILE A 163 -16.32 2.59 9.35
CA ILE A 163 -15.31 3.63 9.20
C ILE A 163 -15.91 4.96 9.65
N VAL A 164 -15.21 5.63 10.56
CA VAL A 164 -15.53 6.99 11.02
C VAL A 164 -14.34 7.87 10.70
N ASN A 165 -14.58 9.00 10.04
CA ASN A 165 -13.50 9.93 9.72
C ASN A 165 -13.08 10.72 10.96
N ALA A 166 -11.78 10.89 11.13
CA ALA A 166 -11.21 11.73 12.17
C ALA A 166 -11.59 13.20 11.91
N PRO A 167 -11.86 13.99 12.97
CA PRO A 167 -12.08 15.43 12.82
C PRO A 167 -10.85 16.13 12.24
N ILE A 168 -11.09 17.20 11.47
CA ILE A 168 -10.06 17.89 10.70
C ILE A 168 -9.70 19.22 11.35
N ASP A 169 -8.41 19.45 11.58
CA ASP A 169 -7.84 20.77 11.76
C ASP A 169 -7.55 21.38 10.38
N ALA A 170 -8.46 22.22 9.91
CA ALA A 170 -8.36 22.85 8.60
C ALA A 170 -7.21 23.87 8.50
N GLN A 171 -6.76 24.44 9.62
CA GLN A 171 -5.68 25.43 9.63
C GLN A 171 -4.34 24.76 9.37
N HIS A 172 -4.12 23.58 9.94
CA HIS A 172 -2.86 22.85 9.83
C HIS A 172 -2.92 21.67 8.85
N TYR A 173 -4.09 21.43 8.24
CA TYR A 173 -4.35 20.37 7.28
C TYR A 173 -3.99 18.98 7.84
N THR A 174 -4.47 18.71 9.06
CA THR A 174 -4.19 17.47 9.80
C THR A 174 -5.40 17.08 10.66
N VAL A 175 -5.26 16.06 11.49
CA VAL A 175 -6.30 15.62 12.43
C VAL A 175 -6.40 16.59 13.61
N ASP A 176 -7.61 17.02 13.94
CA ASP A 176 -7.90 17.76 15.17
C ASP A 176 -7.89 16.79 16.35
N VAL A 177 -6.84 16.89 17.17
CA VAL A 177 -6.57 15.98 18.29
C VAL A 177 -7.60 16.11 19.42
N ASP A 178 -8.07 17.32 19.71
CA ASP A 178 -9.02 17.56 20.81
C ASP A 178 -10.41 17.04 20.44
N ALA A 179 -10.85 17.31 19.20
CA ALA A 179 -12.09 16.76 18.68
C ALA A 179 -12.00 15.23 18.51
N LEU A 180 -10.83 14.70 18.10
CA LEU A 180 -10.60 13.26 17.99
C LEU A 180 -10.78 12.57 19.36
N ARG A 181 -10.28 13.16 20.44
CA ARG A 181 -10.46 12.60 21.80
C ARG A 181 -11.93 12.43 22.15
N THR A 182 -12.73 13.45 21.88
CA THR A 182 -14.18 13.42 22.12
C THR A 182 -14.84 12.32 21.29
N LEU A 183 -14.55 12.30 19.98
CA LEU A 183 -15.09 11.29 19.07
C LEU A 183 -14.71 9.87 19.49
N ALA A 184 -13.46 9.63 19.88
CA ALA A 184 -12.97 8.32 20.30
C ALA A 184 -13.73 7.79 21.53
N GLN A 185 -14.05 8.66 22.49
CA GLN A 185 -14.83 8.28 23.68
C GLN A 185 -16.29 7.94 23.33
N GLU A 186 -16.87 8.62 22.35
CA GLU A 186 -18.23 8.39 21.87
C GLU A 186 -18.36 7.07 21.10
N VAL A 187 -17.48 6.85 20.11
CA VAL A 187 -17.61 5.72 19.18
C VAL A 187 -16.84 4.47 19.62
N LYS A 188 -15.93 4.60 20.59
CA LYS A 188 -15.11 3.52 21.18
C LYS A 188 -14.50 2.60 20.11
N PRO A 189 -13.62 3.14 19.25
CA PRO A 189 -13.08 2.38 18.12
C PRO A 189 -12.17 1.24 18.60
N ALA A 190 -12.05 0.19 17.80
CA ALA A 190 -11.04 -0.85 18.01
C ALA A 190 -9.64 -0.39 17.58
N LEU A 191 -9.58 0.49 16.58
CA LEU A 191 -8.34 0.99 15.97
C LEU A 191 -8.49 2.46 15.58
N ILE A 192 -7.48 3.27 15.88
CA ILE A 192 -7.32 4.61 15.34
C ILE A 192 -6.15 4.57 14.37
N THR A 193 -6.40 4.86 13.10
CA THR A 193 -5.36 4.97 12.09
C THR A 193 -4.90 6.42 11.95
N ILE A 194 -3.63 6.62 11.60
CA ILE A 194 -3.07 7.92 11.26
C ILE A 194 -2.05 7.74 10.13
N GLY A 195 -1.95 8.72 9.24
CA GLY A 195 -1.17 8.65 8.00
C GLY A 195 -1.91 9.36 6.88
N GLY A 196 -1.19 9.91 5.90
CA GLY A 196 -1.82 10.56 4.76
C GLY A 196 -0.86 10.62 3.58
N SER A 197 -1.38 10.43 2.38
CA SER A 197 -0.58 10.42 1.15
C SER A 197 0.12 11.76 0.88
N LEU A 198 -0.39 12.83 1.48
CA LEU A 198 0.15 14.19 1.38
C LEU A 198 0.06 14.86 2.75
N ASN A 199 1.21 15.11 3.36
CA ASN A 199 1.30 15.81 4.63
C ASN A 199 2.42 16.85 4.58
N LEU A 200 2.12 18.06 5.08
CA LEU A 200 3.11 19.13 5.19
C LEU A 200 3.80 19.15 6.56
N ASN A 201 3.14 18.57 7.57
CA ASN A 201 3.56 18.55 8.95
C ASN A 201 3.65 17.11 9.47
N PRO A 202 4.47 16.85 10.50
CA PRO A 202 4.46 15.57 11.20
C PRO A 202 3.09 15.25 11.79
N HIS A 203 2.70 13.97 11.75
CA HIS A 203 1.46 13.52 12.36
C HIS A 203 1.56 13.52 13.90
N PRO A 204 0.47 13.85 14.64
CA PRO A 204 0.44 13.88 16.10
C PRO A 204 0.31 12.47 16.71
N VAL A 205 1.22 11.56 16.36
CA VAL A 205 1.14 10.13 16.71
C VAL A 205 1.13 9.89 18.23
N ALA A 206 1.91 10.68 18.98
CA ALA A 206 1.98 10.55 20.44
C ALA A 206 0.63 10.89 21.11
N ASP A 207 -0.01 11.98 20.69
CA ASP A 207 -1.30 12.39 21.25
C ASP A 207 -2.41 11.39 20.87
N ILE A 208 -2.38 10.89 19.63
CA ILE A 208 -3.30 9.83 19.17
C ILE A 208 -3.11 8.54 19.97
N ARG A 209 -1.87 8.16 20.31
CA ARG A 209 -1.59 7.03 21.20
C ARG A 209 -2.24 7.22 22.56
N THR A 210 -2.08 8.38 23.17
CA THR A 210 -2.73 8.69 24.46
C THR A 210 -4.25 8.56 24.37
N ILE A 211 -4.87 9.10 23.32
CA ILE A 211 -6.32 8.96 23.10
C ILE A 211 -6.72 7.49 22.93
N ALA A 212 -5.96 6.73 22.14
CA ALA A 212 -6.23 5.32 21.93
C ALA A 212 -6.15 4.51 23.24
N ASP A 213 -5.16 4.81 24.10
CA ASP A 213 -5.03 4.17 25.43
C ASP A 213 -6.25 4.42 26.32
N GLU A 214 -6.80 5.63 26.32
CA GLU A 214 -7.98 5.99 27.14
C GLU A 214 -9.23 5.18 26.80
N VAL A 215 -9.39 4.78 25.54
CA VAL A 215 -10.57 4.05 25.05
C VAL A 215 -10.29 2.56 24.78
N GLY A 216 -9.06 2.11 25.03
CA GLY A 216 -8.62 0.73 24.79
C GLY A 216 -8.43 0.37 23.31
N ALA A 217 -8.23 1.36 22.44
CA ALA A 217 -7.95 1.17 21.02
C ALA A 217 -6.47 0.88 20.74
N LYS A 218 -6.20 0.26 19.60
CA LYS A 218 -4.86 0.20 19.01
C LYS A 218 -4.61 1.43 18.14
N VAL A 219 -3.34 1.70 17.83
CA VAL A 219 -2.95 2.70 16.83
C VAL A 219 -2.30 1.99 15.64
N LEU A 220 -2.72 2.37 14.43
CA LEU A 220 -2.02 2.03 13.19
C LEU A 220 -1.47 3.32 12.59
N PHE A 221 -0.15 3.48 12.59
CA PHE A 221 0.50 4.56 11.85
C PHE A 221 0.89 4.03 10.46
N ASP A 222 0.19 4.49 9.43
CA ASP A 222 0.55 4.26 8.04
C ASP A 222 1.53 5.36 7.60
N ALA A 223 2.79 4.98 7.43
CA ALA A 223 3.90 5.88 7.12
C ALA A 223 4.32 5.81 5.64
N ALA A 224 3.46 5.25 4.78
CA ALA A 224 3.67 5.13 3.34
C ALA A 224 3.35 6.41 2.56
#